data_AF-A0A2L2Y8D7-F1
#
_entry.id   AF-A0A2L2Y8D7-F1
#
_cell.length_a   1.000
_cell.length_b   1.000
_cell.length_c   1.000
_cell.angle_alpha   90.00
_cell.angle_beta   90.00
_cell.angle_gamma   90.00
#
_symmetry.space_group_name_H-M   'P 1'
#
loop_
_entity.id
_entity.type
_entity.pdbx_description
1 polymer ?
#
loop_
_entity_poly.entity_id
_entity_poly.type
_entity_poly.pdbx_seq_one_letter_code
_entity_poly.pdbx_strand_id
1 'polypeptide(L)'
;IPEMSAAEELEEERSWKSCVVNGEDRKIDMKVIEPYRKVLSHGGYEESSCNAIILFSACHLPERSRKDYNYVMDNLFLYVVVTLDELIAEDYVLIYLHGATDSNNMPSFSWLKRCYQMIDRRLRKNLKKLYLVHPTFWLKTLVLMTRPFISAKFSRKLKFVYSLKELSTYVTLQHASIPDKVKIFDHDLYPVESFRQH
;
A
#
# COMPACT_ATOMS: atom_id res chain seq x y z
N ILE A 1 -4.49 17.34 -36.47
CA ILE A 1 -4.60 17.07 -35.01
C ILE A 1 -6.00 17.52 -34.63
N PRO A 2 -6.88 16.66 -34.12
CA PRO A 2 -8.22 17.08 -33.70
C PRO A 2 -8.08 18.09 -32.54
N GLU A 3 -8.80 19.21 -32.60
CA GLU A 3 -8.94 20.14 -31.47
C GLU A 3 -9.85 19.48 -30.43
N MET A 4 -9.39 19.42 -29.18
CA MET A 4 -10.21 18.93 -28.06
C MET A 4 -11.31 19.95 -27.78
N SER A 5 -12.49 19.48 -27.41
CA SER A 5 -13.58 20.37 -27.01
C SER A 5 -13.26 21.02 -25.66
N ALA A 6 -13.79 22.23 -25.42
CA ALA A 6 -13.62 22.92 -24.13
C ALA A 6 -14.11 22.11 -22.92
N ALA A 7 -15.02 21.13 -23.13
CA ALA A 7 -15.46 20.21 -22.09
C ALA A 7 -14.42 19.11 -21.78
N GLU A 8 -13.76 18.58 -22.81
CA GLU A 8 -12.68 17.60 -22.67
C GLU A 8 -11.45 18.21 -22.00
N GLU A 9 -11.09 19.45 -22.37
CA GLU A 9 -10.02 20.22 -21.71
C GLU A 9 -10.33 20.45 -20.21
N LEU A 10 -11.58 20.79 -19.87
CA LEU A 10 -11.99 21.01 -18.47
C LEU A 10 -11.98 19.71 -17.65
N GLU A 11 -12.34 18.58 -18.25
CA GLU A 11 -12.27 17.26 -17.60
C GLU A 11 -10.83 16.81 -17.39
N GLU A 12 -9.95 17.04 -18.37
CA GLU A 12 -8.52 16.80 -18.21
C GLU A 12 -7.94 17.65 -17.08
N GLU A 13 -8.24 18.94 -17.01
CA GLU A 13 -7.80 19.80 -15.90
C GLU A 13 -8.31 19.32 -14.54
N ARG A 14 -9.58 18.88 -14.46
CA ARG A 14 -10.17 18.33 -13.22
C ARG A 14 -9.58 17.00 -12.78
N SER A 15 -8.97 16.26 -13.70
CA SER A 15 -8.34 14.97 -13.38
C SER A 15 -7.00 15.14 -12.65
N TRP A 16 -6.40 16.33 -12.60
CA TRP A 16 -5.16 16.54 -11.86
C TRP A 16 -5.42 16.99 -10.43
N LYS A 17 -4.82 16.30 -9.45
CA LYS A 17 -4.77 16.73 -8.05
C LYS A 17 -3.39 17.32 -7.75
N SER A 18 -3.32 18.61 -7.45
CA SER A 18 -2.09 19.25 -6.95
C SER A 18 -1.79 18.80 -5.52
N CYS A 19 -0.52 18.60 -5.20
CA CYS A 19 -0.06 18.25 -3.86
C CYS A 19 1.39 18.72 -3.62
N VAL A 20 1.80 18.74 -2.35
CA VAL A 20 3.18 19.04 -1.97
C VAL A 20 3.79 17.79 -1.36
N VAL A 21 4.91 17.32 -1.91
CA VAL A 21 5.64 16.16 -1.38
C VAL A 21 7.11 16.58 -1.20
N ASN A 22 7.62 16.46 0.04
CA ASN A 22 8.95 16.94 0.42
C ASN A 22 9.20 18.44 0.10
N GLY A 23 8.17 19.27 0.17
CA GLY A 23 8.28 20.71 -0.11
C GLY A 23 8.32 21.07 -1.60
N GLU A 24 8.15 20.08 -2.49
CA GLU A 24 8.04 20.31 -3.93
C GLU A 24 6.60 20.17 -4.39
N ASP A 25 6.16 21.10 -5.23
CA ASP A 25 4.85 21.02 -5.89
C ASP A 25 4.85 19.86 -6.89
N ARG A 26 3.83 19.02 -6.77
CA ARG A 26 3.58 17.85 -7.60
C ARG A 26 2.12 17.86 -8.06
N LYS A 27 1.85 17.14 -9.14
CA LYS A 27 0.50 16.87 -9.62
C LYS A 27 0.32 15.38 -9.78
N ILE A 28 -0.84 14.90 -9.39
CA ILE A 28 -1.26 13.51 -9.51
C ILE A 28 -2.32 13.46 -10.60
N ASP A 29 -2.10 12.65 -11.63
CA ASP A 29 -3.14 12.28 -12.57
C ASP A 29 -4.10 11.29 -11.88
N MET A 30 -5.26 11.79 -11.47
CA MET A 30 -6.29 11.00 -10.80
C MET A 30 -6.97 10.02 -11.76
N LYS A 31 -6.98 10.28 -13.06
CA LYS A 31 -7.62 9.44 -14.07
C LYS A 31 -6.87 8.12 -14.24
N VAL A 32 -5.53 8.16 -14.28
CA VAL A 32 -4.74 6.93 -14.46
C VAL A 32 -4.71 6.04 -13.22
N ILE A 33 -4.89 6.61 -12.03
CA ILE A 33 -4.90 5.86 -10.77
C ILE A 33 -6.29 5.39 -10.34
N GLU A 34 -7.37 5.91 -10.95
CA GLU A 34 -8.76 5.62 -10.59
C GLU A 34 -9.03 4.11 -10.41
N PRO A 35 -8.57 3.22 -11.32
CA PRO A 35 -8.79 1.78 -11.19
C PRO A 35 -8.08 1.14 -9.99
N TYR A 36 -7.03 1.80 -9.47
CA TYR A 36 -6.12 1.29 -8.44
C TYR A 36 -6.32 1.94 -7.08
N ARG A 37 -7.29 2.85 -6.91
CA ARG A 37 -7.53 3.55 -5.62
C ARG A 37 -7.81 2.61 -4.46
N LYS A 38 -8.35 1.42 -4.73
CA LYS A 38 -8.57 0.33 -3.76
C LYS A 38 -7.28 -0.27 -3.20
N VAL A 39 -6.10 0.14 -3.70
CA VAL A 39 -4.81 -0.22 -3.09
C VAL A 39 -4.73 0.25 -1.64
N LEU A 40 -5.41 1.34 -1.28
CA LEU A 40 -5.53 1.79 0.10
C LEU A 40 -6.96 1.63 0.62
N SER A 41 -7.09 1.16 1.86
CA SER A 41 -8.36 1.14 2.59
C SER A 41 -8.15 1.40 4.09
N HIS A 42 -9.21 1.82 4.77
CA HIS A 42 -9.22 2.02 6.22
C HIS A 42 -9.71 0.75 6.93
N GLY A 43 -8.96 0.30 7.92
CA GLY A 43 -9.17 -0.93 8.69
C GLY A 43 -9.95 -0.76 9.99
N GLY A 44 -10.18 0.49 10.40
CA GLY A 44 -10.64 0.85 11.74
C GLY A 44 -9.52 1.49 12.55
N TYR A 45 -9.66 1.45 13.87
CA TYR A 45 -8.71 2.02 14.81
C TYR A 45 -8.26 0.95 15.82
N GLU A 46 -7.00 1.02 16.26
CA GLU A 46 -6.49 0.15 17.31
C GLU A 46 -7.17 0.48 18.66
N GLU A 47 -7.73 -0.52 19.34
CA GLU A 47 -8.55 -0.34 20.54
C GLU A 47 -7.81 0.36 21.70
N SER A 48 -6.49 0.13 21.82
CA SER A 48 -5.69 0.58 22.96
C SER A 48 -5.14 2.00 22.83
N SER A 49 -4.98 2.49 21.59
CA SER A 49 -4.22 3.70 21.28
C SER A 49 -4.96 4.65 20.34
N CYS A 50 -6.11 4.22 19.80
CA CYS A 50 -6.85 4.89 18.74
C CYS A 50 -6.02 5.16 17.47
N ASN A 51 -4.90 4.44 17.25
CA ASN A 51 -4.13 4.58 16.01
C ASN A 51 -4.99 4.16 14.81
N ALA A 52 -5.02 4.97 13.76
CA ALA A 52 -5.67 4.60 12.51
C ALA A 52 -5.00 3.37 11.90
N ILE A 53 -5.78 2.40 11.42
CA ILE A 53 -5.27 1.20 10.75
C ILE A 53 -5.48 1.38 9.25
N ILE A 54 -4.38 1.43 8.50
CA ILE A 54 -4.39 1.58 7.05
C ILE A 54 -3.93 0.29 6.40
N LEU A 55 -4.67 -0.17 5.38
CA LEU A 55 -4.32 -1.35 4.62
C LEU A 55 -3.79 -0.92 3.25
N PHE A 56 -2.63 -1.46 2.87
CA PHE A 56 -2.11 -1.43 1.51
C PHE A 56 -2.28 -2.80 0.88
N SER A 57 -3.19 -2.93 -0.08
CA SER A 57 -3.56 -4.17 -0.75
C SER A 57 -2.81 -4.32 -2.07
N ALA A 58 -1.72 -5.08 -2.08
CA ALA A 58 -0.86 -5.20 -3.26
C ALA A 58 -1.54 -5.92 -4.45
N CYS A 59 -2.58 -6.72 -4.20
CA CYS A 59 -3.39 -7.35 -5.24
C CYS A 59 -4.18 -6.37 -6.12
N HIS A 60 -4.20 -5.08 -5.75
CA HIS A 60 -4.77 -3.98 -6.53
C HIS A 60 -3.71 -3.13 -7.26
N LEU A 61 -2.43 -3.56 -7.27
CA LEU A 61 -1.39 -2.86 -8.02
C LEU A 61 -1.52 -3.10 -9.54
N PRO A 62 -1.12 -2.13 -10.38
CA PRO A 62 -1.04 -2.33 -11.82
C PRO A 62 -0.08 -3.45 -12.19
N GLU A 63 -0.35 -4.11 -13.30
CA GLU A 63 0.57 -5.09 -13.89
C GLU A 63 1.70 -4.38 -14.65
N ARG A 64 2.93 -4.90 -14.55
CA ARG A 64 4.11 -4.38 -15.27
C ARG A 64 4.05 -4.54 -16.78
N SER A 65 3.13 -5.38 -17.29
CA SER A 65 2.86 -5.55 -18.72
C SER A 65 2.37 -4.26 -19.39
N ARG A 66 1.86 -3.30 -18.61
CA ARG A 66 1.40 -2.01 -19.10
C ARG A 66 2.54 -1.15 -19.64
N LYS A 67 2.32 -0.51 -20.80
CA LYS A 67 3.28 0.41 -21.44
C LYS A 67 3.61 1.63 -20.56
N ASP A 68 2.62 2.12 -19.81
CA ASP A 68 2.68 3.28 -18.94
C ASP A 68 2.93 2.92 -17.46
N TYR A 69 3.37 1.70 -17.15
CA TYR A 69 3.46 1.18 -15.79
C TYR A 69 4.17 2.12 -14.81
N ASN A 70 5.35 2.64 -15.18
CA ASN A 70 6.11 3.54 -14.29
C ASN A 70 5.35 4.84 -14.03
N TYR A 71 4.65 5.38 -15.03
CA TYR A 71 3.84 6.59 -14.91
C TYR A 71 2.67 6.37 -13.96
N VAL A 72 1.94 5.26 -14.12
CA VAL A 72 0.84 4.88 -13.22
C VAL A 72 1.36 4.68 -11.80
N MET A 73 2.48 3.96 -11.64
CA MET A 73 3.07 3.70 -10.33
C MET A 73 3.56 4.97 -9.64
N ASP A 74 4.21 5.89 -10.35
CA ASP A 74 4.66 7.16 -9.78
C ASP A 74 3.46 8.01 -9.30
N ASN A 75 2.38 8.09 -10.09
CA ASN A 75 1.14 8.76 -9.66
C ASN A 75 0.47 8.04 -8.48
N LEU A 76 0.42 6.71 -8.50
CA LEU A 76 -0.17 5.91 -7.42
C LEU A 76 0.62 6.07 -6.12
N PHE A 77 1.95 6.16 -6.19
CA PHE A 77 2.80 6.44 -5.05
C PHE A 77 2.50 7.83 -4.46
N LEU A 78 2.41 8.87 -5.29
CA LEU A 78 2.04 10.20 -4.82
C LEU A 78 0.66 10.21 -4.19
N TYR A 79 -0.33 9.53 -4.78
CA TYR A 79 -1.65 9.35 -4.20
C TYR A 79 -1.59 8.70 -2.82
N VAL A 80 -0.81 7.63 -2.67
CA VAL A 80 -0.64 6.93 -1.39
C VAL A 80 -0.01 7.85 -0.36
N VAL A 81 1.06 8.57 -0.71
CA VAL A 81 1.75 9.50 0.20
C VAL A 81 0.82 10.62 0.64
N VAL A 82 0.10 11.24 -0.29
CA VAL A 82 -0.83 12.35 0.01
C VAL A 82 -2.01 11.86 0.84
N THR A 83 -2.58 10.70 0.50
CA THR A 83 -3.69 10.12 1.27
C THR A 83 -3.24 9.80 2.69
N LEU A 84 -2.05 9.22 2.86
CA LEU A 84 -1.48 9.01 4.18
C LEU A 84 -1.28 10.36 4.89
N ASP A 85 -0.69 11.36 4.25
CA ASP A 85 -0.44 12.67 4.87
C ASP A 85 -1.72 13.39 5.34
N GLU A 86 -2.80 13.29 4.56
CA GLU A 86 -4.13 13.78 4.91
C GLU A 86 -4.74 13.02 6.11
N LEU A 87 -4.46 11.72 6.24
CA LEU A 87 -4.93 10.88 7.35
C LEU A 87 -4.08 11.03 8.63
N ILE A 88 -2.83 11.45 8.52
CA ILE A 88 -1.78 11.40 9.56
C ILE A 88 -1.72 12.68 10.41
N ALA A 89 -2.88 13.30 10.67
CA ALA A 89 -2.97 14.19 11.85
C ALA A 89 -2.50 13.46 13.13
N GLU A 90 -2.58 12.13 13.14
CA GLU A 90 -2.24 11.26 14.27
C GLU A 90 -1.29 10.10 13.90
N ASP A 91 -1.04 9.24 14.88
CA ASP A 91 -0.25 8.02 14.76
C ASP A 91 -1.05 6.89 14.06
N TYR A 92 -0.37 6.00 13.33
CA TYR A 92 -1.05 4.99 12.52
C TYR A 92 -0.31 3.65 12.43
N VAL A 93 -1.05 2.60 12.09
CA VAL A 93 -0.57 1.26 11.78
C VAL A 93 -0.78 1.01 10.28
N LEU A 94 0.25 0.52 9.60
CA LEU A 94 0.17 0.13 8.19
C LEU A 94 0.23 -1.39 8.05
N ILE A 95 -0.71 -1.97 7.32
CA ILE A 95 -0.77 -3.39 7.00
C ILE A 95 -0.59 -3.53 5.50
N TYR A 96 0.56 -4.05 5.07
CA TYR A 96 0.83 -4.40 3.69
C TYR A 96 0.38 -5.84 3.44
N LEU A 97 -0.71 -6.01 2.71
CA LEU A 97 -1.23 -7.30 2.29
C LEU A 97 -0.58 -7.69 0.96
N HIS A 98 0.35 -8.65 1.01
CA HIS A 98 1.01 -9.17 -0.18
C HIS A 98 0.26 -10.34 -0.83
N GLY A 99 -0.64 -11.02 -0.09
CA GLY A 99 -1.38 -12.18 -0.58
C GLY A 99 -2.07 -11.94 -1.93
N ALA A 100 -2.12 -12.97 -2.77
CA ALA A 100 -2.69 -12.91 -4.12
C ALA A 100 -2.08 -11.83 -5.05
N THR A 101 -0.81 -11.46 -4.84
CA THR A 101 -0.09 -10.53 -5.72
C THR A 101 0.93 -11.27 -6.57
N ASP A 102 0.88 -11.09 -7.89
CA ASP A 102 1.93 -11.59 -8.78
C ASP A 102 3.19 -10.71 -8.65
N SER A 103 4.36 -11.34 -8.64
CA SER A 103 5.66 -10.70 -8.82
C SER A 103 5.71 -9.71 -10.00
N ASN A 104 4.91 -9.95 -11.05
CA ASN A 104 4.76 -9.07 -12.20
C ASN A 104 4.11 -7.71 -11.86
N ASN A 105 3.52 -7.53 -10.69
CA ASN A 105 2.93 -6.25 -10.26
C ASN A 105 3.90 -5.44 -9.38
N MET A 106 4.99 -6.04 -8.93
CA MET A 106 5.89 -5.40 -7.98
C MET A 106 6.87 -4.46 -8.69
N PRO A 107 7.09 -3.23 -8.21
CA PRO A 107 8.06 -2.30 -8.79
C PRO A 107 9.51 -2.74 -8.56
N SER A 108 10.47 -2.11 -9.25
CA SER A 108 11.89 -2.41 -9.07
C SER A 108 12.40 -1.98 -7.68
N PHE A 109 13.51 -2.57 -7.24
CA PHE A 109 14.21 -2.15 -6.03
C PHE A 109 14.59 -0.66 -6.05
N SER A 110 15.07 -0.15 -7.19
CA SER A 110 15.44 1.26 -7.35
C SER A 110 14.26 2.19 -7.16
N TRP A 111 13.09 1.82 -7.67
CA TRP A 111 11.85 2.56 -7.50
C TRP A 111 11.41 2.59 -6.02
N LEU A 112 11.48 1.45 -5.33
CA LEU A 112 11.14 1.34 -3.91
C LEU A 112 12.07 2.17 -3.02
N LYS A 113 13.37 2.16 -3.32
CA LYS A 113 14.36 2.99 -2.63
C LYS A 113 14.04 4.48 -2.83
N ARG A 114 13.73 4.91 -4.05
CA ARG A 114 13.33 6.29 -4.36
C ARG A 114 12.07 6.69 -3.59
N CYS A 115 11.06 5.81 -3.57
CA CYS A 115 9.84 6.03 -2.80
C CYS A 115 10.15 6.27 -1.32
N TYR A 116 10.96 5.42 -0.68
CA TYR A 116 11.34 5.61 0.72
C TYR A 116 12.04 6.96 0.98
N GLN A 117 12.86 7.44 0.04
CA GLN A 117 13.51 8.75 0.13
C GLN A 117 12.50 9.91 -0.04
N MET A 118 11.46 9.71 -0.84
CA MET A 118 10.38 10.68 -1.07
C MET A 118 9.36 10.73 0.08
N ILE A 119 9.26 9.70 0.91
CA ILE A 119 8.34 9.71 2.07
C ILE A 119 8.87 10.69 3.12
N ASP A 120 8.02 11.67 3.47
CA ASP A 120 8.32 12.65 4.49
C ASP A 120 8.74 11.98 5.81
N ARG A 121 9.67 12.62 6.52
CA ARG A 121 10.10 12.21 7.86
C ARG A 121 8.93 12.11 8.83
N ARG A 122 7.90 12.98 8.72
CA ARG A 122 6.69 12.94 9.55
C ARG A 122 5.93 11.63 9.39
N LEU A 123 5.61 11.24 8.16
CA LEU A 123 4.93 9.99 7.84
C LEU A 123 5.66 8.77 8.40
N ARG A 124 7.00 8.76 8.31
CA ARG A 124 7.84 7.69 8.88
C ARG A 124 7.86 7.69 10.40
N LYS A 125 7.69 8.84 11.06
CA LYS A 125 7.64 8.95 12.53
C LYS A 125 6.30 8.45 13.08
N ASN A 126 5.20 8.91 12.50
CA ASN A 126 3.83 8.61 12.96
C ASN A 126 3.44 7.14 12.75
N LEU A 127 4.10 6.43 11.82
CA LEU A 127 3.96 4.99 11.68
C LEU A 127 4.36 4.28 12.98
N LYS A 128 3.48 3.53 13.62
CA LYS A 128 3.80 2.74 14.84
C LYS A 128 4.22 1.32 14.53
N LYS A 129 3.48 0.68 13.63
CA LYS A 129 3.69 -0.70 13.22
C LYS A 129 3.50 -0.82 11.72
N LEU A 130 4.32 -1.66 11.11
CA LEU A 130 4.23 -2.07 9.72
C LEU A 130 4.15 -3.60 9.67
N TYR A 131 2.97 -4.12 9.39
CA TYR A 131 2.76 -5.55 9.22
C TYR A 131 2.90 -5.92 7.74
N LEU A 132 3.86 -6.77 7.41
CA LEU A 132 4.03 -7.33 6.07
C LEU A 132 3.42 -8.73 6.06
N VAL A 133 2.18 -8.81 5.56
CA VAL A 133 1.34 -10.02 5.60
C VAL A 133 1.58 -10.86 4.35
N HIS A 134 1.69 -12.18 4.54
CA HIS A 134 2.04 -13.17 3.50
C HIS A 134 3.37 -12.86 2.79
N PRO A 135 4.48 -12.66 3.53
CA PRO A 135 5.72 -12.23 2.91
C PRO A 135 6.34 -13.31 2.02
N THR A 136 6.53 -12.98 0.74
CA THR A 136 7.29 -13.80 -0.21
C THR A 136 8.79 -13.71 0.04
N PHE A 137 9.57 -14.61 -0.57
CA PHE A 137 11.03 -14.54 -0.54
C PHE A 137 11.54 -13.20 -1.09
N TRP A 138 10.96 -12.72 -2.19
CA TRP A 138 11.31 -11.42 -2.77
C TRP A 138 11.10 -10.27 -1.77
N LEU A 139 9.96 -10.24 -1.05
CA LEU A 139 9.68 -9.20 -0.06
C LEU A 139 10.66 -9.26 1.12
N LYS A 140 11.02 -10.46 1.58
CA LYS A 140 12.03 -10.65 2.63
C LYS A 140 13.41 -10.16 2.19
N THR A 141 13.82 -10.46 0.95
CA THR A 141 15.08 -9.98 0.38
C THR A 141 15.07 -8.46 0.22
N LEU A 142 13.97 -7.85 -0.21
CA LEU A 142 13.81 -6.40 -0.26
C LEU A 142 14.04 -5.75 1.11
N VAL A 143 13.42 -6.28 2.16
CA VAL A 143 13.58 -5.77 3.53
C VAL A 143 15.03 -5.89 4.00
N LEU A 144 15.70 -7.01 3.66
CA LEU A 144 17.11 -7.20 3.98
C LEU A 144 18.01 -6.20 3.24
N MET A 145 17.81 -6.01 1.94
CA MET A 145 18.60 -5.08 1.11
C MET A 145 18.38 -3.61 1.46
N THR A 146 17.19 -3.26 1.96
CA THR A 146 16.89 -1.87 2.38
C THR A 146 17.42 -1.56 3.78
N ARG A 147 17.77 -2.57 4.59
CA ARG A 147 18.24 -2.43 5.98
C ARG A 147 19.37 -1.39 6.19
N PRO A 148 20.39 -1.27 5.31
CA PRO A 148 21.45 -0.27 5.47
C PRO A 148 20.96 1.19 5.30
N PHE A 149 19.83 1.40 4.64
CA PHE A 149 19.31 2.73 4.28
C PHE A 149 18.14 3.18 5.15
N ILE A 150 17.58 2.28 5.96
CA ILE A 150 16.48 2.57 6.89
C ILE A 150 17.00 2.66 8.32
N SER A 151 16.42 3.55 9.11
CA SER A 151 16.84 3.70 10.51
C SER A 151 16.50 2.45 11.32
N ALA A 152 17.33 2.10 12.31
CA ALA A 152 17.04 1.00 13.24
C ALA A 152 15.68 1.19 13.96
N LYS A 153 15.27 2.44 14.22
CA LYS A 153 13.93 2.78 14.76
C LYS A 153 12.82 2.34 13.82
N PHE A 154 12.97 2.58 12.51
CA PHE A 154 11.99 2.17 11.51
C PHE A 154 11.96 0.65 11.35
N SER A 155 13.13 -0.01 11.28
CA SER A 155 13.20 -1.48 11.16
C SER A 155 12.48 -2.21 12.30
N ARG A 156 12.47 -1.65 13.52
CA ARG A 156 11.73 -2.21 14.66
C ARG A 156 10.20 -2.11 14.55
N LYS A 157 9.69 -1.27 13.65
CA LYS A 157 8.26 -1.15 13.39
C LYS A 157 7.76 -2.28 12.48
N LEU A 158 8.66 -2.86 11.69
CA LEU A 158 8.34 -3.89 10.70
C LEU A 158 8.20 -5.26 11.35
N LYS A 159 7.10 -5.94 11.04
CA LYS A 159 6.85 -7.32 11.46
C LYS A 159 6.30 -8.13 10.28
N PHE A 160 6.90 -9.29 10.06
CA PHE A 160 6.36 -10.28 9.13
C PHE A 160 5.21 -11.05 9.79
N VAL A 161 4.13 -11.25 9.05
CA VAL A 161 2.94 -11.99 9.50
C VAL A 161 2.56 -12.98 8.42
N TYR A 162 2.40 -14.25 8.77
CA TYR A 162 2.30 -15.33 7.79
C TYR A 162 0.88 -15.75 7.45
N SER A 163 -0.11 -15.38 8.26
CA SER A 163 -1.53 -15.65 8.00
C SER A 163 -2.43 -14.54 8.52
N LEU A 164 -3.66 -14.48 8.02
CA LEU A 164 -4.69 -13.56 8.56
C LEU A 164 -5.06 -13.90 10.01
N LYS A 165 -5.00 -15.19 10.38
CA LYS A 165 -5.17 -15.65 11.77
C LYS A 165 -4.07 -15.12 12.69
N GLU A 166 -2.83 -15.09 12.22
CA GLU A 166 -1.74 -14.47 12.99
C GLU A 166 -1.95 -12.97 13.10
N LEU A 167 -2.35 -12.30 12.02
CA LEU A 167 -2.63 -10.86 12.00
C LEU A 167 -3.68 -10.46 13.04
N SER A 168 -4.75 -11.25 13.18
CA SER A 168 -5.83 -10.97 14.15
C SER A 168 -5.38 -11.05 15.62
N THR A 169 -4.21 -11.64 15.90
CA THR A 169 -3.63 -11.60 17.26
C THR A 169 -2.96 -10.26 17.59
N TYR A 170 -2.72 -9.41 16.59
CA TYR A 170 -2.06 -8.11 16.75
C TYR A 170 -3.03 -6.94 16.58
N VAL A 171 -4.02 -7.06 15.69
CA VAL A 171 -4.94 -5.98 15.34
C VAL A 171 -6.35 -6.51 15.11
N THR A 172 -7.35 -5.82 15.66
CA THR A 172 -8.76 -6.05 15.33
C THR A 172 -9.08 -5.25 14.06
N LEU A 173 -9.46 -5.95 12.99
CA LEU A 173 -9.84 -5.33 11.72
C LEU A 173 -11.34 -5.45 11.49
N GLN A 174 -11.92 -4.42 10.89
CA GLN A 174 -13.25 -4.57 10.30
C GLN A 174 -13.20 -5.60 9.16
N HIS A 175 -14.09 -6.59 9.20
CA HIS A 175 -14.06 -7.75 8.28
C HIS A 175 -14.13 -7.38 6.79
N ALA A 176 -14.72 -6.21 6.46
CA ALA A 176 -14.85 -5.71 5.10
C ALA A 176 -13.56 -5.10 4.52
N SER A 177 -12.53 -4.87 5.33
CA SER A 177 -11.34 -4.12 4.92
C SER A 177 -10.33 -4.96 4.12
N ILE A 178 -10.31 -6.28 4.31
CA ILE A 178 -9.40 -7.20 3.61
C ILE A 178 -10.04 -7.66 2.29
N PRO A 179 -9.34 -7.54 1.14
CA PRO A 179 -9.85 -8.02 -0.15
C PRO A 179 -10.08 -9.53 -0.18
N ASP A 180 -11.14 -9.98 -0.85
CA ASP A 180 -11.49 -11.41 -0.89
C ASP A 180 -10.41 -12.26 -1.55
N LYS A 181 -9.69 -11.73 -2.55
CA LYS A 181 -8.53 -12.42 -3.14
C LYS A 181 -7.47 -12.79 -2.09
N VAL A 182 -7.24 -11.92 -1.10
CA VAL A 182 -6.28 -12.17 -0.02
C VAL A 182 -6.82 -13.22 0.96
N LYS A 183 -8.13 -13.21 1.24
CA LYS A 183 -8.78 -14.22 2.09
C LYS A 183 -8.72 -15.61 1.45
N ILE A 184 -9.02 -15.70 0.16
CA ILE A 184 -8.93 -16.95 -0.62
C ILE A 184 -7.49 -17.47 -0.59
N PHE A 185 -6.51 -16.58 -0.88
CA PHE A 185 -5.10 -16.95 -0.84
C PHE A 185 -4.64 -17.44 0.54
N ASP A 186 -5.07 -16.80 1.63
CA ASP A 186 -4.77 -17.26 2.99
C ASP A 186 -5.34 -18.65 3.27
N HIS A 187 -6.59 -18.90 2.85
CA HIS A 187 -7.25 -20.19 2.98
C HIS A 187 -6.53 -21.29 2.16
N ASP A 188 -6.07 -20.98 0.94
CA ASP A 188 -5.37 -21.95 0.09
C ASP A 188 -3.99 -22.32 0.66
N LEU A 189 -3.31 -21.38 1.34
CA LEU A 189 -2.04 -21.64 2.04
C LEU A 189 -2.23 -22.43 3.33
N TYR A 190 -3.33 -22.19 4.04
CA TYR A 190 -3.66 -22.84 5.30
C TYR A 190 -5.09 -23.40 5.25
N PRO A 191 -5.34 -24.47 4.49
CA PRO A 191 -6.65 -25.10 4.46
C PRO A 191 -7.00 -25.51 5.88
N VAL A 192 -8.14 -25.06 6.38
CA VAL A 192 -8.65 -25.61 7.64
C VAL A 192 -8.93 -27.08 7.35
N GLU A 193 -8.21 -27.99 8.00
CA GLU A 193 -8.51 -29.42 7.93
C GLU A 193 -9.98 -29.58 8.35
N SER A 194 -10.85 -29.79 7.37
CA SER A 194 -12.23 -30.18 7.62
C SER A 194 -12.13 -31.57 8.27
N PHE A 195 -12.56 -31.63 9.53
CA PHE A 195 -12.67 -32.86 10.30
C PHE A 195 -13.21 -33.98 9.39
N ARG A 196 -12.35 -34.98 9.12
CA ARG A 196 -12.83 -36.31 8.79
C ARG A 196 -13.58 -36.82 10.02
N GLN A 197 -14.88 -36.56 10.08
CA GLN A 197 -15.78 -37.41 10.83
C GLN A 197 -15.91 -38.71 10.03
N HIS A 198 -15.28 -39.78 10.54
CA HIS A 198 -15.67 -41.16 10.33
C HIS A 198 -15.80 -41.77 11.72
#